data_AF-A0A2G6TCV1-F1
#
_entry.id   AF-A0A2G6TCV1-F1
#
_cell.length_a   1.000
_cell.length_b   1.000
_cell.length_c   1.000
_cell.angle_alpha   90.00
_cell.angle_beta   90.00
_cell.angle_gamma   90.00
#
_symmetry.space_group_name_H-M   'P 1'
#
loop_
_entity.id
_entity.type
_entity.pdbx_description
1 polymer ?
#
loop_
_entity_poly.entity_id
_entity_poly.type
_entity_poly.pdbx_seq_one_letter_code
_entity_poly.pdbx_strand_id
1 'polypeptide(L)'
;MVFLVLISSKIIAQCDIKNRMLADGTMVYYFDPAVFYTTKSKSLKINIVTDKEHYFVSLQPTPFPSKKEGKKIKDDLVIHLADNKVYKLAHYDTQYRHNDSIMQVLYLIDDKDIESFSKFEATVAEIRMEGTEFVRDYTFKLHKDAIMKQLSCFLKKEE
;
A
#
# COMPACT_ATOMS: atom_id res chain seq x y z
N MET A 1 6.04 -17.06 -49.65
CA MET A 1 5.44 -17.33 -48.33
C MET A 1 6.26 -16.56 -47.31
N VAL A 2 5.78 -15.38 -46.90
CA VAL A 2 6.51 -14.49 -45.97
C VAL A 2 6.09 -14.87 -44.56
N PHE A 3 7.04 -15.35 -43.76
CA PHE A 3 6.83 -15.73 -42.36
C PHE A 3 6.81 -14.45 -41.51
N LEU A 4 5.61 -14.07 -41.03
CA LEU A 4 5.41 -12.98 -40.08
C LEU A 4 5.68 -13.55 -38.66
N VAL A 5 6.86 -13.30 -38.11
CA VAL A 5 7.17 -13.65 -36.71
C VAL A 5 6.51 -12.59 -35.82
N LEU A 6 5.31 -12.90 -35.33
CA LEU A 6 4.66 -12.15 -34.25
C LEU A 6 5.41 -12.45 -32.95
N ILE A 7 6.43 -11.65 -32.65
CA ILE A 7 7.03 -11.61 -31.31
C ILE A 7 5.99 -10.97 -30.40
N SER A 8 5.21 -11.80 -29.71
CA SER A 8 4.34 -11.35 -28.63
C SER A 8 5.25 -10.91 -27.47
N SER A 9 5.69 -9.66 -27.49
CA SER A 9 6.23 -9.01 -26.30
C SER A 9 5.09 -9.02 -25.28
N LYS A 10 5.11 -9.99 -24.35
CA LYS A 10 4.29 -9.92 -23.16
C LYS A 10 4.57 -8.54 -22.59
N ILE A 11 3.54 -7.70 -22.54
CA ILE A 11 3.59 -6.41 -21.86
C ILE A 11 3.74 -6.76 -20.38
N ILE A 12 4.96 -7.07 -19.96
CA ILE A 12 5.32 -7.14 -18.56
C ILE A 12 5.25 -5.68 -18.14
N ALA A 13 4.20 -5.31 -17.40
CA ALA A 13 4.14 -4.01 -16.77
C ALA A 13 5.47 -3.82 -16.01
N GLN A 14 6.27 -2.86 -16.48
CA GLN A 14 7.56 -2.54 -15.90
C GLN A 14 7.32 -2.13 -14.45
N CYS A 15 7.93 -2.86 -13.51
CA CYS A 15 7.85 -2.52 -12.10
C CYS A 15 8.62 -1.21 -11.85
N ASP A 16 7.91 -0.08 -11.80
CA ASP A 16 8.51 1.23 -11.54
C ASP A 16 8.78 1.44 -10.03
N ILE A 17 9.77 0.70 -9.52
CA ILE A 17 10.20 0.78 -8.13
C ILE A 17 11.09 2.01 -7.95
N LYS A 18 10.65 2.92 -7.11
CA LYS A 18 11.43 4.08 -6.68
C LYS A 18 12.14 3.78 -5.38
N ASN A 19 13.17 4.56 -5.06
CA ASN A 19 13.87 4.47 -3.79
C ASN A 19 14.17 5.86 -3.21
N ARG A 20 14.41 5.92 -1.91
CA ARG A 20 14.92 7.10 -1.21
C ARG A 20 15.63 6.69 0.08
N MET A 21 16.55 7.52 0.54
CA MET A 21 17.17 7.39 1.86
C MET A 21 16.35 8.17 2.90
N LEU A 22 16.08 7.56 4.05
CA LEU A 22 15.49 8.21 5.22
C LEU A 22 16.55 8.99 6.01
N ALA A 23 16.11 9.81 6.96
CA ALA A 23 17.00 10.65 7.77
C ALA A 23 17.93 9.83 8.69
N ASP A 24 17.54 8.61 9.03
CA ASP A 24 18.34 7.65 9.80
C ASP A 24 19.33 6.82 8.94
N GLY A 25 19.37 7.08 7.62
CA GLY A 25 20.23 6.36 6.67
C GLY A 25 19.57 5.11 6.05
N THR A 26 18.36 4.74 6.46
CA THR A 26 17.65 3.57 5.91
C THR A 26 17.23 3.81 4.46
N MET A 27 17.58 2.89 3.57
CA MET A 27 17.10 2.90 2.18
C MET A 27 15.72 2.26 2.11
N VAL A 28 14.73 3.01 1.60
CA VAL A 28 13.38 2.49 1.38
C VAL A 28 13.02 2.51 -0.10
N TYR A 29 12.34 1.45 -0.53
CA TYR A 29 11.84 1.21 -1.87
C TYR A 29 10.32 1.29 -1.87
N TYR A 30 9.73 1.89 -2.89
CA TYR A 30 8.30 2.16 -2.93
C TYR A 30 7.78 2.36 -4.35
N PHE A 31 6.47 2.18 -4.51
CA PHE A 31 5.72 2.59 -5.71
C PHE A 31 4.96 3.89 -5.46
N ASP A 32 4.59 4.59 -6.54
CA ASP A 32 3.66 5.71 -6.41
C ASP A 32 2.30 5.26 -5.83
N PRO A 33 1.69 6.03 -4.92
CA PRO A 33 0.38 5.69 -4.33
C PRO A 33 -0.75 5.62 -5.35
N ALA A 34 -1.41 4.47 -5.43
CA ALA A 34 -2.60 4.26 -6.26
C ALA A 34 -3.87 4.63 -5.49
N VAL A 35 -4.91 5.13 -6.18
CA VAL A 35 -6.19 5.53 -5.54
C VAL A 35 -7.10 4.32 -5.35
N PHE A 36 -7.36 3.90 -4.12
CA PHE A 36 -8.23 2.74 -3.83
C PHE A 36 -9.69 3.15 -3.59
N TYR A 37 -9.89 4.38 -3.11
CA TYR A 37 -11.18 4.95 -2.82
C TYR A 37 -11.16 6.45 -3.11
N THR A 38 -12.22 6.96 -3.72
CA THR A 38 -12.39 8.40 -3.95
C THR A 38 -13.87 8.78 -4.00
N THR A 39 -14.17 9.97 -3.49
CA THR A 39 -15.47 10.64 -3.49
C THR A 39 -15.22 12.14 -3.69
N LYS A 40 -16.28 12.96 -3.72
CA LYS A 40 -16.14 14.42 -3.84
C LYS A 40 -15.31 15.07 -2.73
N SER A 41 -15.26 14.49 -1.54
CA SER A 41 -14.61 15.10 -0.37
C SER A 41 -13.55 14.22 0.29
N LYS A 42 -13.39 12.95 -0.15
CA LYS A 42 -12.49 11.99 0.48
C LYS A 42 -11.76 11.15 -0.55
N SER A 43 -10.49 10.84 -0.30
CA SER A 43 -9.74 9.84 -1.05
C SER A 43 -8.83 9.03 -0.13
N LEU A 44 -8.52 7.81 -0.54
CA LEU A 44 -7.53 6.96 0.11
C LEU A 44 -6.61 6.43 -0.98
N LYS A 45 -5.33 6.77 -0.85
CA LYS A 45 -4.27 6.20 -1.69
C LYS A 45 -3.47 5.17 -0.92
N ILE A 46 -3.04 4.12 -1.62
CA ILE A 46 -2.30 3.00 -1.03
C ILE A 46 -1.13 2.62 -1.95
N ASN A 47 -0.01 2.26 -1.33
CA ASN A 47 1.13 1.61 -1.96
C ASN A 47 1.86 0.71 -0.97
N ILE A 48 2.78 -0.10 -1.49
CA ILE A 48 3.74 -0.88 -0.74
C ILE A 48 5.06 -0.10 -0.63
N VAL A 49 5.59 -0.09 0.59
CA VAL A 49 6.91 0.41 0.94
C VAL A 49 7.69 -0.75 1.55
N THR A 50 8.99 -0.84 1.30
CA THR A 50 9.86 -1.85 1.90
C THR A 50 11.26 -1.31 2.11
N ASP A 51 11.92 -1.73 3.17
CA ASP A 51 13.37 -1.58 3.39
C ASP A 51 14.17 -2.81 2.93
N LYS A 52 13.51 -3.74 2.22
CA LYS A 52 13.94 -5.09 1.82
C LYS A 52 13.96 -6.15 2.92
N GLU A 53 13.78 -5.76 4.17
CA GLU A 53 13.62 -6.70 5.30
C GLU A 53 12.14 -6.87 5.64
N HIS A 54 11.40 -5.77 5.66
CA HIS A 54 10.00 -5.69 6.01
C HIS A 54 9.17 -5.05 4.89
N TYR A 55 7.89 -5.44 4.81
CA TYR A 55 6.95 -4.89 3.84
C TYR A 55 5.83 -4.16 4.57
N PHE A 56 5.51 -2.96 4.08
CA PHE A 56 4.55 -2.07 4.69
C PHE A 56 3.46 -1.70 3.71
N VAL A 57 2.20 -1.82 4.14
CA VAL A 57 1.09 -1.12 3.49
C VAL A 57 1.10 0.33 3.96
N SER A 58 1.24 1.25 3.01
CA SER A 58 1.23 2.69 3.24
C SER A 58 -0.13 3.26 2.87
N LEU A 59 -0.83 3.84 3.84
CA LEU A 59 -2.11 4.53 3.64
C LEU A 59 -1.92 6.04 3.64
N GLN A 60 -2.48 6.71 2.63
CA GLN A 60 -2.50 8.17 2.51
C GLN A 60 -3.95 8.66 2.38
N PRO A 61 -4.63 8.97 3.49
CA PRO A 61 -5.97 9.50 3.47
C PRO A 61 -5.97 10.98 3.09
N THR A 62 -7.07 11.46 2.51
CA THR A 62 -7.36 12.90 2.35
C THR A 62 -8.87 13.11 2.51
N PRO A 63 -9.35 14.06 3.34
CA PRO A 63 -8.55 14.86 4.28
C PRO A 63 -7.86 13.97 5.31
N PHE A 64 -6.94 14.53 6.08
CA PHE A 64 -6.24 13.84 7.15
C PHE A 64 -6.08 14.76 8.37
N PRO A 65 -6.03 14.22 9.59
CA PRO A 65 -5.95 15.01 10.81
C PRO A 65 -4.62 15.76 10.96
N SER A 66 -4.59 16.77 11.82
CA SER A 66 -3.36 17.49 12.18
C SER A 66 -2.34 16.57 12.86
N LYS A 67 -1.05 16.93 12.85
CA LYS A 67 0.03 16.11 13.45
C LYS A 67 -0.20 15.72 14.91
N LYS A 68 -0.85 16.59 15.70
CA LYS A 68 -1.18 16.31 17.10
C LYS A 68 -2.23 15.19 17.22
N GLU A 69 -3.19 15.15 16.32
CA GLU A 69 -4.26 14.17 16.29
C GLU A 69 -3.82 12.88 15.60
N GLY A 70 -3.12 12.95 14.46
CA GLY A 70 -2.65 11.77 13.75
C GLY A 70 -1.66 10.93 14.56
N LYS A 71 -0.90 11.53 15.49
CA LYS A 71 -0.04 10.79 16.44
C LYS A 71 -0.81 9.85 17.37
N LYS A 72 -2.11 10.04 17.55
CA LYS A 72 -2.98 9.18 18.36
C LYS A 72 -3.42 7.93 17.60
N ILE A 73 -3.22 7.89 16.28
CA ILE A 73 -3.53 6.71 15.48
C ILE A 73 -2.52 5.62 15.84
N LYS A 74 -3.02 4.58 16.47
CA LYS A 74 -2.26 3.42 16.96
C LYS A 74 -2.93 2.09 16.68
N ASP A 75 -4.18 2.11 16.24
CA ASP A 75 -4.91 0.89 15.93
C ASP A 75 -4.35 0.26 14.66
N ASP A 76 -4.40 -1.08 14.66
CA ASP A 76 -4.03 -1.90 13.53
C ASP A 76 -5.00 -1.75 12.36
N LEU A 77 -4.47 -2.00 11.16
CA LEU A 77 -5.24 -2.05 9.93
C LEU A 77 -5.78 -3.46 9.72
N VAL A 78 -7.07 -3.59 9.40
CA VAL A 78 -7.65 -4.87 8.99
C VAL A 78 -7.87 -4.85 7.48
N ILE A 79 -7.29 -5.82 6.77
CA ILE A 79 -7.47 -5.98 5.32
C ILE A 79 -8.15 -7.31 5.02
N HIS A 80 -9.15 -7.26 4.15
CA HIS A 80 -9.80 -8.44 3.57
C HIS A 80 -9.22 -8.69 2.18
N LEU A 81 -8.77 -9.91 1.91
CA LEU A 81 -8.32 -10.32 0.59
C LEU A 81 -9.40 -11.12 -0.15
N ALA A 82 -9.23 -11.27 -1.47
CA ALA A 82 -10.17 -11.98 -2.33
C ALA A 82 -10.30 -13.50 -2.03
N ASP A 83 -9.40 -14.08 -1.22
CA ASP A 83 -9.51 -15.44 -0.68
C ASP A 83 -10.47 -15.53 0.52
N ASN A 84 -11.19 -14.45 0.83
CA ASN A 84 -12.10 -14.29 1.97
C ASN A 84 -11.40 -14.40 3.34
N LYS A 85 -10.07 -14.25 3.40
CA LYS A 85 -9.35 -14.17 4.67
C LYS A 85 -9.15 -12.71 5.09
N VAL A 86 -9.03 -12.56 6.40
CA VAL A 86 -8.87 -11.28 7.08
C VAL A 86 -7.51 -11.24 7.74
N TYR A 87 -6.77 -10.16 7.49
CA TYR A 87 -5.40 -9.97 7.95
C TYR A 87 -5.34 -8.70 8.80
N LYS A 88 -4.64 -8.79 9.93
CA LYS A 88 -4.43 -7.68 10.85
C LYS A 88 -2.97 -7.22 10.74
N LEU A 89 -2.77 -6.01 10.26
CA LEU A 89 -1.44 -5.43 10.05
C LEU A 89 -1.15 -4.45 11.18
N ALA A 90 -0.01 -4.66 11.85
CA ALA A 90 0.37 -3.86 13.00
C ALA A 90 0.65 -2.41 12.59
N HIS A 91 0.14 -1.44 13.36
CA HIS A 91 0.58 -0.05 13.21
C HIS A 91 2.10 0.04 13.42
N TYR A 92 2.81 0.59 12.44
CA TYR A 92 4.25 0.80 12.51
C TYR A 92 4.58 2.27 12.82
N ASP A 93 4.12 3.18 11.96
CA ASP A 93 4.43 4.60 12.09
C ASP A 93 3.36 5.49 11.43
N THR A 94 3.27 6.74 11.90
CA THR A 94 2.45 7.79 11.28
C THR A 94 3.34 8.99 10.95
N GLN A 95 3.52 9.23 9.65
CA GLN A 95 4.43 10.23 9.11
C GLN A 95 3.67 11.39 8.49
N TYR A 96 4.26 12.59 8.62
CA TYR A 96 3.84 13.78 7.90
C TYR A 96 4.97 14.20 6.98
N ARG A 97 4.69 14.29 5.68
CA ARG A 97 5.67 14.47 4.61
C ARG A 97 5.34 15.72 3.79
N HIS A 98 6.33 16.19 3.04
CA HIS A 98 6.21 17.36 2.16
C HIS A 98 5.66 18.58 2.91
N ASN A 99 6.38 19.02 3.96
CA ASN A 99 5.95 20.12 4.84
C ASN A 99 4.53 19.94 5.40
N ASP A 100 4.27 18.73 5.93
CA ASP A 100 2.99 18.33 6.51
C ASP A 100 1.78 18.33 5.54
N SER A 101 2.01 18.39 4.22
CA SER A 101 0.95 18.33 3.20
C SER A 101 0.45 16.92 2.88
N ILE A 102 1.15 15.88 3.34
CA ILE A 102 0.74 14.48 3.19
C ILE A 102 0.89 13.77 4.53
N MET A 103 -0.20 13.17 5.03
CA MET A 103 -0.13 12.17 6.09
C MET A 103 -0.01 10.78 5.47
N GLN A 104 0.91 9.98 6.00
CA GLN A 104 1.14 8.59 5.64
C GLN A 104 1.11 7.73 6.89
N VAL A 105 0.34 6.64 6.89
CA VAL A 105 0.34 5.64 7.95
C VAL A 105 0.91 4.35 7.41
N LEU A 106 1.93 3.81 8.08
CA LEU A 106 2.60 2.58 7.70
C LEU A 106 2.09 1.44 8.59
N TYR A 107 1.71 0.35 7.94
CA TYR A 107 1.24 -0.87 8.58
C TYR A 107 2.10 -2.04 8.14
N LEU A 108 2.68 -2.77 9.09
CA LEU A 108 3.56 -3.90 8.82
C LEU A 108 2.76 -5.12 8.38
N ILE A 109 3.16 -5.72 7.26
CA ILE A 109 2.69 -7.03 6.83
C ILE A 109 3.54 -8.07 7.56
N ASP A 110 2.90 -8.99 8.28
CA ASP A 110 3.59 -10.13 8.90
C ASP A 110 4.22 -11.00 7.80
N ASP A 111 5.44 -11.48 8.01
CA ASP A 111 6.19 -12.27 7.04
C ASP A 111 5.41 -13.50 6.56
N LYS A 112 4.61 -14.11 7.45
CA LYS A 112 3.78 -15.27 7.10
C LYS A 112 2.64 -14.95 6.14
N ASP A 113 2.23 -13.67 6.08
CA ASP A 113 1.08 -13.20 5.30
C ASP A 113 1.50 -12.59 3.95
N ILE A 114 2.79 -12.26 3.75
CA ILE A 114 3.32 -11.68 2.50
C ILE A 114 2.89 -12.47 1.27
N GLU A 115 2.97 -13.80 1.34
CA GLU A 115 2.61 -14.66 0.22
C GLU A 115 1.14 -14.48 -0.19
N SER A 116 0.22 -14.41 0.77
CA SER A 116 -1.20 -14.17 0.51
C SER A 116 -1.42 -12.81 -0.15
N PHE A 117 -0.79 -11.76 0.39
CA PHE A 117 -0.89 -10.41 -0.17
C PHE A 117 -0.32 -10.30 -1.59
N SER A 118 0.66 -11.14 -1.95
CA SER A 118 1.21 -11.21 -3.31
C SER A 118 0.33 -11.98 -4.31
N LYS A 119 -0.65 -12.76 -3.84
CA LYS A 119 -1.49 -13.65 -4.68
C LYS A 119 -2.94 -13.20 -4.81
N PHE A 120 -3.45 -12.45 -3.84
CA PHE A 120 -4.85 -12.08 -3.79
C PHE A 120 -5.04 -10.57 -3.76
N GLU A 121 -6.05 -10.09 -4.48
CA GLU A 121 -6.45 -8.69 -4.47
C GLU A 121 -6.99 -8.28 -3.10
N ALA A 122 -6.73 -7.04 -2.70
CA ALA A 122 -7.34 -6.47 -1.52
C ALA A 122 -8.76 -5.98 -1.85
N THR A 123 -9.74 -6.30 -1.02
CA THR A 123 -11.15 -6.01 -1.27
C THR A 123 -11.73 -4.95 -0.32
N VAL A 124 -11.32 -4.99 0.96
CA VAL A 124 -11.76 -4.06 2.00
C VAL A 124 -10.59 -3.71 2.91
N ALA A 125 -10.50 -2.45 3.33
CA ALA A 125 -9.70 -2.04 4.48
C ALA A 125 -10.59 -1.43 5.56
N GLU A 126 -10.52 -1.99 6.77
CA GLU A 126 -11.12 -1.39 7.96
C GLU A 126 -10.05 -0.59 8.68
N ILE A 127 -10.28 0.72 8.77
CA ILE A 127 -9.37 1.63 9.42
C ILE A 127 -10.08 2.11 10.68
N ARG A 128 -9.46 1.85 11.83
CA ARG A 128 -9.85 2.45 13.10
C ARG A 128 -8.83 3.54 13.40
N MET A 129 -9.30 4.77 13.45
CA MET A 129 -8.48 5.92 13.84
C MET A 129 -9.20 6.60 14.99
N GLU A 130 -9.00 6.07 16.19
CA GLU A 130 -9.60 6.61 17.41
C GLU A 130 -9.41 8.13 17.54
N GLY A 131 -10.47 8.82 17.97
CA GLY A 131 -10.48 10.27 18.13
C GLY A 131 -10.63 11.06 16.82
N THR A 132 -10.99 10.40 15.72
CA THR A 132 -11.25 11.05 14.42
C THR A 132 -12.50 10.48 13.74
N GLU A 133 -13.05 11.19 12.75
CA GLU A 133 -14.15 10.67 11.91
C GLU A 133 -13.74 9.52 10.96
N PHE A 134 -12.48 9.05 11.03
CA PHE A 134 -11.89 8.06 10.12
C PHE A 134 -12.06 6.61 10.57
N VAL A 135 -12.93 6.32 11.55
CA VAL A 135 -13.41 4.94 11.80
C VAL A 135 -14.33 4.53 10.65
N ARG A 136 -13.78 3.83 9.63
CA ARG A 136 -14.49 3.51 8.39
C ARG A 136 -13.98 2.21 7.76
N ASP A 137 -14.91 1.53 7.12
CA ASP A 137 -14.63 0.44 6.20
C ASP A 137 -14.57 1.01 4.78
N TYR A 138 -13.44 0.83 4.11
CA TYR A 138 -13.21 1.23 2.73
C TYR A 138 -13.34 0.01 1.85
N THR A 139 -14.52 -0.19 1.25
CA THR A 139 -14.68 -1.17 0.17
C THR A 139 -13.95 -0.66 -1.07
N PHE A 140 -12.90 -1.36 -1.47
CA PHE A 140 -12.07 -0.96 -2.60
C PHE A 140 -12.83 -1.20 -3.90
N LYS A 141 -12.86 -0.17 -4.75
CA LYS A 141 -13.46 -0.21 -6.09
C LYS A 141 -12.42 -0.02 -7.19
N LEU A 142 -11.31 0.62 -6.87
CA LEU A 142 -10.24 0.99 -7.79
C LEU A 142 -8.95 0.28 -7.38
N HIS A 143 -8.15 -0.10 -8.36
CA HIS A 143 -6.78 -0.62 -8.17
C HIS A 143 -6.64 -1.73 -7.10
N LYS A 144 -7.64 -2.61 -6.96
CA LYS A 144 -7.69 -3.69 -5.95
C LYS A 144 -6.49 -4.64 -6.03
N ASP A 145 -5.94 -4.76 -7.22
CA ASP A 145 -4.78 -5.56 -7.57
C ASP A 145 -3.43 -4.86 -7.33
N ALA A 146 -3.41 -3.57 -6.96
CA ALA A 146 -2.16 -2.82 -6.87
C ALA A 146 -1.24 -3.32 -5.76
N ILE A 147 -1.75 -3.67 -4.57
CA ILE A 147 -0.93 -4.27 -3.50
C ILE A 147 -0.30 -5.58 -3.98
N MET A 148 -1.12 -6.46 -4.56
CA MET A 148 -0.71 -7.75 -5.10
C MET A 148 0.38 -7.61 -6.17
N LYS A 149 0.18 -6.69 -7.13
CA LYS A 149 1.15 -6.42 -8.20
C LYS A 149 2.44 -5.82 -7.67
N GLN A 150 2.36 -4.87 -6.75
CA GLN A 150 3.54 -4.22 -6.16
C GLN A 150 4.38 -5.21 -5.33
N LEU A 151 3.75 -6.06 -4.52
CA LEU A 151 4.46 -7.13 -3.81
C LEU A 151 5.04 -8.16 -4.78
N SER A 152 4.27 -8.58 -5.79
CA SER A 152 4.79 -9.46 -6.84
C SER A 152 6.03 -8.88 -7.53
N CYS A 153 6.09 -7.56 -7.71
CA CYS A 153 7.27 -6.89 -8.25
C CYS A 153 8.48 -6.95 -7.32
N PHE A 154 8.29 -6.75 -6.01
CA PHE A 154 9.39 -6.85 -5.04
C PHE A 154 9.89 -8.28 -4.82
N LEU A 155 8.98 -9.26 -4.89
CA LEU A 155 9.27 -10.66 -4.59
C LEU A 155 9.80 -11.44 -5.80
N LYS A 156 9.69 -10.87 -7.01
CA LYS A 156 10.37 -11.42 -8.19
C LYS A 156 11.87 -11.39 -7.91
N LYS A 157 12.45 -12.58 -7.78
CA LYS A 157 13.90 -12.72 -7.88
C LYS A 157 14.30 -12.23 -9.27
N GLU A 158 15.26 -11.32 -9.32
CA GLU A 158 16.02 -11.10 -10.56
C GLU A 158 16.60 -12.46 -10.93
N GLU A 159 16.18 -13.00 -12.09
CA GLU A 159 16.79 -14.21 -12.67
C GLU A 159 18.25 -13.96 -13.05
#